data_AF-A0A1Y4LBW9-F1
#
_entry.id   AF-A0A1Y4LBW9-F1
#
_cell.length_a   1.000
_cell.length_b   1.000
_cell.length_c   1.000
_cell.angle_alpha   90.00
_cell.angle_beta   90.00
_cell.angle_gamma   90.00
#
_symmetry.space_group_name_H-M   'P 1'
#
loop_
_entity.id
_entity.type
_entity.pdbx_description
1 polymer ?
#
loop_
_entity_poly.entity_id
_entity_poly.type
_entity_poly.pdbx_seq_one_letter_code
_entity_poly.pdbx_strand_id
1 'polypeptide(L)'
;MNSEPRLRDKIAQKFHQLARYRYSIINISIIIALSIYIIKNWQDCISMQFFSEFDGNNILFLVWIALIIVTTYDVDAKGVKFRTRKIEEAREELDRVGMMHQVQQRQQELQTQFQNESTYQTEGSDE
;
A
#
# COMPACT_ATOMS: atom_id res chain seq x y z
N MET A 1 14.16 -13.36 32.08
CA MET A 1 12.99 -12.95 31.25
C MET A 1 13.44 -13.02 29.80
N ASN A 2 12.98 -14.03 29.06
CA ASN A 2 13.59 -14.50 27.83
C ASN A 2 13.23 -13.60 26.61
N SER A 3 14.17 -12.77 26.17
CA SER A 3 14.04 -11.87 25.01
C SER A 3 14.40 -12.53 23.66
N GLU A 4 14.99 -13.72 23.69
CA GLU A 4 15.42 -14.49 22.51
C GLU A 4 14.32 -14.90 21.52
N PRO A 5 13.10 -15.32 21.92
CA PRO A 5 12.09 -15.76 20.94
C PRO A 5 11.64 -14.60 20.03
N ARG A 6 11.54 -13.38 20.57
CA ARG A 6 11.12 -12.19 19.79
C ARG A 6 12.14 -11.76 18.74
N LEU A 7 13.41 -12.10 18.91
CA LEU A 7 14.46 -11.74 17.95
C LEU A 7 14.45 -12.69 16.75
N ARG A 8 14.28 -14.00 17.00
CA ARG A 8 14.16 -15.02 15.94
C ARG A 8 12.97 -14.77 15.03
N ASP A 9 11.83 -14.41 15.59
CA ASP A 9 10.62 -14.14 14.79
C ASP A 9 10.80 -12.94 13.86
N LYS A 10 11.42 -11.86 14.36
CA LYS A 10 11.74 -10.67 13.55
C LYS A 10 12.73 -10.98 12.43
N ILE A 11 13.72 -11.82 12.68
CA ILE A 11 14.70 -12.25 11.67
C ILE A 11 14.00 -13.08 10.60
N ALA A 12 13.21 -14.08 10.98
CA ALA A 12 12.44 -14.92 10.05
C ALA A 12 11.47 -14.08 9.19
N GLN A 13 10.82 -13.09 9.79
CA GLN A 13 9.90 -12.19 9.09
C GLN A 13 10.64 -11.31 8.06
N LYS A 14 11.82 -10.79 8.40
CA LYS A 14 12.68 -10.04 7.47
C LYS A 14 13.21 -10.92 6.34
N PHE A 15 13.59 -12.18 6.61
CA PHE A 15 13.98 -13.14 5.57
C PHE A 15 12.83 -13.43 4.60
N HIS A 16 11.60 -13.61 5.09
CA HIS A 16 10.44 -13.78 4.21
C HIS A 16 10.14 -12.56 3.34
N GLN A 17 10.35 -11.35 3.86
CA GLN A 17 10.20 -10.12 3.07
C GLN A 17 11.30 -10.00 2.01
N LEU A 18 12.55 -10.30 2.37
CA LEU A 18 13.68 -10.25 1.46
C LEU A 18 13.57 -11.31 0.35
N ALA A 19 13.15 -12.53 0.71
CA ALA A 19 12.88 -13.59 -0.24
C ALA A 19 11.79 -13.17 -1.24
N ARG A 20 10.66 -12.63 -0.76
CA ARG A 20 9.59 -12.11 -1.63
C ARG A 20 10.08 -11.02 -2.58
N TYR A 21 10.90 -10.09 -2.10
CA TYR A 21 11.47 -9.04 -2.93
C TYR A 21 12.38 -9.59 -4.03
N ARG A 22 13.24 -10.57 -3.70
CA ARG A 22 14.10 -11.26 -4.69
C ARG A 22 13.27 -12.01 -5.73
N TYR A 23 12.25 -12.76 -5.31
CA TYR A 23 11.32 -13.42 -6.23
C TYR A 23 10.63 -12.42 -7.16
N SER A 24 10.21 -11.27 -6.64
CA SER A 24 9.59 -10.22 -7.45
C SER A 24 10.56 -9.66 -8.50
N ILE A 25 11.81 -9.40 -8.14
CA ILE A 25 12.83 -8.90 -9.09
C ILE A 25 13.11 -9.94 -10.17
N ILE A 26 13.29 -11.20 -9.78
CA ILE A 26 13.56 -12.29 -10.74
C ILE A 26 12.39 -12.41 -11.72
N ASN A 27 11.15 -12.39 -11.23
CA ASN A 27 9.97 -12.48 -12.07
C ASN A 27 9.89 -11.32 -13.07
N ILE A 28 10.09 -10.08 -12.61
CA ILE A 28 10.15 -8.90 -13.49
C ILE A 28 11.27 -9.03 -14.53
N SER A 29 12.47 -9.48 -14.13
CA SER A 29 13.58 -9.67 -15.08
C SER A 29 13.29 -10.74 -16.13
N ILE A 30 12.59 -11.82 -15.76
CA ILE A 30 12.16 -12.87 -16.69
C ILE A 30 11.16 -12.29 -17.68
N ILE A 31 10.16 -11.54 -17.21
CA ILE A 31 9.16 -10.90 -18.08
C ILE A 31 9.84 -9.95 -19.07
N ILE A 32 10.80 -9.14 -18.62
CA ILE A 32 11.55 -8.22 -19.49
C ILE A 32 12.36 -9.00 -20.54
N ALA A 33 13.11 -10.03 -20.12
CA ALA A 33 13.90 -10.85 -21.03
C ALA A 33 13.01 -11.55 -22.07
N LEU A 34 11.88 -12.10 -21.63
CA LEU A 34 10.90 -12.76 -22.49
C LEU A 34 10.27 -11.78 -23.49
N SER A 35 9.97 -10.56 -23.04
CA SER A 35 9.45 -9.48 -23.88
C SER A 35 10.44 -9.11 -24.98
N ILE A 36 11.73 -8.94 -24.63
CA ILE A 36 12.78 -8.64 -25.61
C ILE A 36 12.90 -9.79 -26.62
N TYR A 37 12.88 -11.05 -26.15
CA TYR A 37 12.95 -12.22 -27.02
C TYR A 37 11.81 -12.25 -28.04
N ILE A 38 10.57 -12.03 -27.59
CA ILE A 38 9.39 -12.04 -28.47
C ILE A 38 9.40 -10.87 -29.45
N ILE A 39 9.83 -9.68 -29.04
CA ILE A 39 9.94 -8.53 -29.93
C ILE A 39 11.00 -8.80 -31.01
N LYS A 40 12.11 -9.44 -30.67
CA LYS A 40 13.18 -9.77 -31.63
C LYS A 40 12.78 -10.91 -32.59
N ASN A 41 11.99 -11.88 -32.14
CA ASN A 41 11.50 -13.01 -32.93
C ASN A 41 10.03 -12.85 -33.30
N TRP A 42 9.59 -11.60 -33.48
CA TRP A 42 8.18 -11.24 -33.65
C TRP A 42 7.51 -11.98 -34.81
N GLN A 43 8.21 -12.11 -35.95
CA GLN A 43 7.67 -12.80 -37.13
C GLN A 43 7.41 -14.29 -36.88
N ASP A 44 8.31 -14.96 -36.16
CA ASP A 44 8.17 -16.39 -35.87
C ASP A 44 7.13 -16.63 -34.77
N CYS A 45 7.07 -15.75 -33.76
CA CYS A 45 6.12 -15.85 -32.65
C CYS A 45 4.67 -15.50 -33.00
N ILE A 46 4.44 -14.69 -34.05
CA ILE A 46 3.09 -14.28 -34.52
C ILE A 46 2.65 -14.98 -35.80
N SER A 47 3.54 -15.79 -36.39
CA SER A 47 3.21 -16.54 -37.60
C SER A 47 1.87 -17.26 -37.46
N MET A 48 1.03 -17.12 -38.47
CA MET A 48 -0.33 -17.71 -38.58
C MET A 48 -0.35 -19.25 -38.49
N GLN A 49 0.81 -19.90 -38.37
CA GLN A 49 0.94 -21.33 -38.13
C GLN A 49 0.47 -21.81 -36.75
N PHE A 50 0.04 -20.93 -35.83
CA PHE A 50 -0.54 -21.30 -34.53
C PHE A 50 -1.54 -22.49 -34.59
N PHE A 51 -2.31 -22.60 -35.68
CA PHE A 51 -3.31 -23.64 -35.87
C PHE A 51 -2.86 -24.83 -36.73
N SER A 52 -1.76 -24.71 -37.46
CA SER A 52 -1.27 -25.73 -38.39
C SER A 52 -0.03 -26.47 -37.88
N GLU A 53 0.86 -25.78 -37.17
CA GLU A 53 2.14 -26.31 -36.70
C GLU A 53 2.48 -25.57 -35.39
N PHE A 54 2.01 -26.14 -34.29
CA PHE A 54 2.14 -25.50 -32.98
C PHE A 54 3.54 -25.75 -32.41
N ASP A 55 4.36 -24.70 -32.41
CA ASP A 55 5.78 -24.79 -32.09
C ASP A 55 6.17 -24.11 -30.77
N GLY A 56 7.40 -24.34 -30.31
CA GLY A 56 7.91 -23.80 -29.03
C GLY A 56 7.83 -22.27 -28.92
N ASN A 57 8.07 -21.55 -30.02
CA ASN A 57 8.00 -20.08 -30.06
C ASN A 57 6.57 -19.54 -29.90
N ASN A 58 5.59 -20.29 -30.39
CA ASN A 58 4.17 -19.96 -30.31
C ASN A 58 3.66 -20.14 -28.86
N ILE A 59 4.11 -21.20 -28.19
CA ILE A 59 3.86 -21.40 -26.74
C ILE A 59 4.46 -20.25 -25.94
N LEU A 60 5.69 -19.85 -26.26
CA LEU A 60 6.39 -18.74 -25.61
C LEU A 60 5.60 -17.43 -25.72
N PHE A 61 5.00 -17.16 -26.88
CA PHE A 61 4.13 -15.99 -27.08
C PHE A 61 2.87 -16.03 -26.21
N LEU A 62 2.19 -17.17 -26.13
CA LEU A 62 1.00 -17.33 -25.28
C LEU A 62 1.33 -17.20 -23.80
N VAL A 63 2.44 -17.79 -23.35
CA VAL A 63 2.93 -17.68 -21.97
C VAL A 63 3.27 -16.22 -21.65
N TRP A 64 3.87 -15.49 -22.58
CA TRP A 64 4.15 -14.07 -22.39
C TRP A 64 2.88 -13.22 -22.26
N ILE A 65 1.86 -13.45 -23.09
CA ILE A 65 0.56 -12.78 -22.95
C ILE A 65 -0.08 -13.12 -21.60
N ALA A 66 -0.09 -14.39 -21.21
CA ALA A 66 -0.63 -14.82 -19.93
C ALA A 66 0.11 -14.17 -18.74
N LEU A 67 1.45 -14.07 -18.82
CA LEU A 67 2.27 -13.40 -17.81
C LEU A 67 1.97 -11.91 -17.71
N ILE A 68 1.74 -11.23 -18.84
CA ILE A 68 1.30 -9.82 -18.84
C ILE A 68 -0.04 -9.70 -18.12
N ILE A 69 -1.04 -10.51 -18.49
CA ILE A 69 -2.37 -10.46 -17.88
C ILE A 69 -2.30 -10.70 -16.37
N VAL A 70 -1.57 -11.72 -15.93
CA VAL A 70 -1.40 -12.05 -14.50
C VAL A 70 -0.71 -10.89 -13.76
N THR A 71 0.31 -10.29 -14.36
CA THR A 71 1.04 -9.17 -13.76
C THR A 71 0.15 -7.94 -13.65
N THR A 72 -0.62 -7.61 -14.69
CA THR A 72 -1.54 -6.46 -14.69
C THR A 72 -2.66 -6.63 -13.66
N TYR A 73 -3.26 -7.83 -13.54
CA TYR A 73 -4.28 -8.11 -12.53
C TYR A 73 -3.77 -7.98 -11.09
N ASP A 74 -2.56 -8.47 -10.81
CA ASP A 74 -1.96 -8.36 -9.47
C ASP A 74 -1.54 -6.90 -9.15
N VAL A 75 -1.14 -6.12 -10.16
CA VAL A 75 -0.87 -4.68 -10.02
C VAL A 75 -2.15 -3.89 -9.73
N ASP A 76 -3.25 -4.17 -10.42
CA ASP A 76 -4.53 -3.50 -10.15
C ASP A 76 -5.07 -3.84 -8.76
N ALA A 77 -4.98 -5.11 -8.34
CA ALA A 77 -5.38 -5.54 -7.00
C ALA A 77 -4.55 -4.85 -5.89
N LYS A 78 -3.23 -4.70 -6.10
CA LYS A 78 -2.35 -3.97 -5.17
C LYS A 78 -2.56 -2.45 -5.24
N GLY A 79 -2.83 -1.91 -6.42
CA GLY A 79 -3.07 -0.49 -6.67
C GLY A 79 -4.34 0.01 -5.98
N VAL A 80 -5.43 -0.76 -6.05
CA VAL A 80 -6.67 -0.49 -5.32
C VAL A 80 -6.41 -0.50 -3.81
N LYS A 81 -5.72 -1.52 -3.30
CA LYS A 81 -5.43 -1.65 -1.86
C LYS A 81 -4.56 -0.51 -1.32
N PHE A 82 -3.62 -0.02 -2.13
CA PHE A 82 -2.78 1.13 -1.78
C PHE A 82 -3.57 2.45 -1.78
N ARG A 83 -4.49 2.62 -2.74
CA ARG A 83 -5.35 3.80 -2.80
C ARG A 83 -6.33 3.84 -1.63
N THR A 84 -6.96 2.72 -1.26
CA THR A 84 -7.82 2.62 -0.09
C THR A 84 -7.06 2.94 1.20
N ARG A 85 -5.85 2.42 1.35
CA ARG A 85 -5.04 2.68 2.55
C ARG A 85 -4.65 4.15 2.70
N LYS A 86 -4.29 4.82 1.60
CA LYS A 86 -4.00 6.27 1.62
C LYS A 86 -5.22 7.12 1.93
N ILE A 87 -6.41 6.71 1.47
CA ILE A 87 -7.67 7.39 1.79
C ILE A 87 -7.99 7.23 3.28
N GLU A 88 -7.78 6.05 3.85
CA GLU A 88 -7.99 5.81 5.29
C GLU A 88 -7.01 6.62 6.14
N GLU A 89 -5.71 6.63 5.78
CA GLU A 89 -4.69 7.43 6.48
C GLU A 89 -5.04 8.93 6.44
N ALA A 90 -5.51 9.44 5.28
CA ALA A 90 -5.96 10.84 5.16
C ALA A 90 -7.23 11.12 5.98
N ARG A 91 -8.13 10.14 6.11
CA ARG A 91 -9.37 10.27 6.89
C ARG A 91 -9.09 10.28 8.39
N GLU A 92 -8.21 9.39 8.87
CA GLU A 92 -7.77 9.39 10.27
C GLU A 92 -7.09 10.72 10.65
N GLU A 93 -6.31 11.30 9.75
CA GLU A 93 -5.67 12.60 9.98
C GLU A 93 -6.69 13.74 10.09
N LEU A 94 -7.70 13.77 9.20
CA LEU A 94 -8.80 14.74 9.25
C LEU A 94 -9.63 14.60 10.54
N ASP A 95 -9.99 13.38 10.94
CA ASP A 95 -10.73 13.14 12.18
C ASP A 95 -9.91 13.57 13.41
N ARG A 96 -8.60 13.33 13.40
CA ARG A 96 -7.71 13.75 14.48
C ARG A 96 -7.63 15.27 14.60
N VAL A 97 -7.54 15.99 13.48
CA VAL A 97 -7.55 17.46 13.45
C VAL A 97 -8.90 18.01 13.93
N GLY A 98 -10.01 17.41 13.49
CA GLY A 98 -11.36 17.80 13.92
C GLY A 98 -11.56 17.64 15.43
N MET A 99 -11.15 16.50 16.00
CA MET A 99 -11.19 16.27 17.45
C MET A 99 -10.32 17.26 18.21
N MET A 100 -9.13 17.59 17.70
CA MET A 100 -8.22 18.55 18.33
C MET A 100 -8.84 19.95 18.41
N HIS A 101 -9.49 20.39 17.33
CA HIS A 101 -10.25 21.64 17.31
C HIS A 101 -11.40 21.65 18.33
N GLN A 102 -12.15 20.56 18.43
CA GLN A 102 -13.26 20.46 19.38
C GLN A 102 -12.78 20.48 20.84
N VAL A 103 -11.67 19.81 21.15
CA VAL A 103 -11.05 19.85 22.48
C VAL A 103 -10.59 21.27 22.81
N GLN A 104 -10.00 21.96 21.85
CA GLN A 104 -9.50 23.32 22.03
C GLN A 104 -10.64 24.34 22.27
N GLN A 105 -11.76 24.21 21.55
CA GLN A 105 -12.95 25.02 21.80
C GLN A 105 -13.51 24.81 23.21
N ARG A 106 -13.67 23.55 23.63
CA ARG A 106 -14.14 23.25 24.99
C ARG A 106 -13.21 23.79 26.08
N GLN A 107 -11.89 23.76 25.86
CA GLN A 107 -10.95 24.36 26.81
C GLN A 107 -11.11 25.87 26.90
N GLN A 108 -11.33 26.56 25.78
CA GLN A 108 -11.60 28.01 25.80
C GLN A 108 -12.90 28.31 26.55
N GLU A 109 -13.99 27.60 26.25
CA GLU A 109 -15.27 27.78 26.95
C GLU A 109 -15.14 27.61 28.47
N LEU A 110 -14.44 26.55 28.91
CA LEU A 110 -14.17 26.31 30.32
C LEU A 110 -13.33 27.42 30.95
N GLN A 111 -12.26 27.89 30.29
CA GLN A 111 -11.47 29.03 30.79
C GLN A 111 -12.30 30.29 30.92
N THR A 112 -13.17 30.58 29.95
CA THR A 112 -14.05 31.75 29.99
C THR A 112 -15.08 31.64 31.11
N GLN A 113 -15.63 30.44 31.34
CA GLN A 113 -16.53 30.20 32.48
C GLN A 113 -15.82 30.42 33.82
N PHE A 114 -14.62 29.85 34.02
CA PHE A 114 -13.86 30.06 35.25
C PHE A 114 -13.51 31.53 35.49
N GLN A 115 -13.17 32.28 34.43
CA GLN A 115 -12.90 33.72 34.54
C GLN A 115 -14.14 34.49 35.00
N ASN A 116 -15.28 34.23 34.37
CA ASN A 116 -16.54 34.89 34.71
C ASN A 116 -17.00 34.54 36.14
N GLU A 117 -16.92 33.27 36.55
CA GLU A 117 -17.29 32.82 37.89
C GLU A 117 -16.40 33.41 39.00
N SER A 118 -15.12 33.66 38.70
CA SER A 118 -14.19 34.35 39.60
C SER A 118 -14.52 35.84 39.78
N THR A 119 -15.05 36.49 38.74
CA THR A 119 -15.47 37.89 38.79
C THR A 119 -16.71 38.08 39.68
N TYR A 120 -17.70 37.18 39.59
CA TYR A 120 -18.92 37.27 40.41
C TYR A 120 -18.71 36.99 41.90
N GLN A 121 -17.68 36.23 42.28
CA GLN A 121 -17.34 36.01 43.69
C GLN A 121 -16.57 37.19 44.33
N THR A 122 -15.99 38.08 43.53
CA THR A 122 -15.23 39.24 44.04
C THR A 122 -16.12 40.47 44.24
N GLU A 123 -17.22 40.61 43.50
CA GLU A 123 -18.19 41.71 43.67
C GLU A 123 -19.26 41.45 44.75
N GLY A 124 -19.44 40.20 45.21
CA GLY A 124 -20.44 39.83 46.22
C GLY A 124 -19.96 39.84 47.69
N SER A 125 -18.71 40.22 47.95
CA SER A 125 -18.09 40.20 49.28
C SER A 125 -17.88 41.59 49.91
N ASP A 126 -18.34 42.66 49.27
CA ASP A 126 -18.18 44.05 49.71
C ASP A 126 -19.53 44.74 50.09
N GLU A 127 -20.59 43.99 50.41
CA GLU A 127 -21.83 44.51 51.05
C GLU A 127 -22.04 43.99 52.47
#